data_AF-A0AAV6YC35-F1
#
_entry.id   AF-A0AAV6YC35-F1
#
_cell.length_a   1.000
_cell.length_b   1.000
_cell.length_c   1.000
_cell.angle_alpha   90.00
_cell.angle_beta   90.00
_cell.angle_gamma   90.00
#
_symmetry.space_group_name_H-M   'P 1'
#
loop_
_entity.id
_entity.type
_entity.pdbx_description
1 polymer ?
#
loop_
_entity_poly.entity_id
_entity_poly.type
_entity_poly.pdbx_seq_one_letter_code
_entity_poly.pdbx_strand_id
1 'polypeptide(L)' 'EGAEDNEAYEHLLTHLEEVTDGGQSAEIPGFDIRGLLPQQMDRFFRYNGSLTTPPCLQTVNWTIFNQTVLLSAKQVRSQS' A
#
# COMPACT_ATOMS: atom_id res chain seq x y z
N GLU A 1 1.74 3.87 -13.59
CA GLU A 1 0.40 4.48 -13.53
C GLU A 1 -0.54 3.67 -14.42
N GLY A 2 -1.76 3.40 -13.96
CA GLY A 2 -2.82 2.77 -14.74
C GLY A 2 -3.70 3.81 -15.43
N ALA A 3 -4.49 3.38 -16.41
CA ALA A 3 -5.46 4.23 -17.09
C ALA A 3 -6.70 4.51 -16.22
N GLU A 4 -7.01 3.62 -15.28
CA GLU A 4 -8.23 3.64 -14.47
C GLU A 4 -7.89 3.77 -12.98
N ASP A 5 -8.85 4.29 -12.21
CA ASP A 5 -8.78 4.34 -10.74
C ASP A 5 -8.85 2.91 -10.18
N ASN A 6 -8.04 2.66 -9.16
CA ASN A 6 -8.03 1.41 -8.41
C ASN A 6 -9.03 1.49 -7.25
N GLU A 7 -10.15 0.78 -7.39
CA GLU A 7 -11.23 0.79 -6.40
C GLU A 7 -10.80 0.32 -5.01
N ALA A 8 -9.89 -0.67 -4.93
CA ALA A 8 -9.43 -1.19 -3.65
C ALA A 8 -8.62 -0.15 -2.87
N TYR A 9 -7.77 0.61 -3.57
CA TYR A 9 -7.01 1.70 -2.97
C TYR A 9 -7.89 2.91 -2.63
N GLU A 10 -9.00 3.12 -3.36
CA GLU A 10 -9.93 4.22 -3.10
C GLU A 10 -10.50 4.18 -1.68
N HIS A 11 -10.75 2.98 -1.13
CA HIS A 11 -11.17 2.80 0.28
C HIS A 11 -10.23 3.46 1.29
N LEU A 12 -8.94 3.58 0.97
CA LEU A 12 -7.95 4.24 1.81
C LEU A 12 -7.79 5.72 1.43
N LEU A 13 -7.70 6.01 0.13
CA LEU A 13 -7.37 7.34 -0.38
C LEU A 13 -8.44 8.39 -0.01
N THR A 14 -9.72 8.00 0.06
CA THR A 14 -10.80 8.95 0.41
C THR A 14 -10.72 9.48 1.84
N HIS A 15 -9.99 8.80 2.73
CA HIS A 15 -9.88 9.19 4.14
C HIS A 15 -8.60 9.99 4.44
N LEU A 16 -7.71 10.20 3.45
CA LEU A 16 -6.46 10.93 3.66
C LEU A 16 -6.68 12.39 4.09
N GLU A 17 -7.78 13.01 3.63
CA GLU A 17 -8.15 14.37 4.03
C GLU A 17 -8.56 14.48 5.51
N GLU A 18 -8.86 13.36 6.19
CA GLU A 18 -9.21 13.33 7.61
C GLU A 18 -7.97 13.26 8.52
N VAL A 19 -6.79 12.97 7.95
CA VAL A 19 -5.54 12.70 8.68
C VAL A 19 -4.36 13.49 8.13
N THR A 20 -4.55 14.80 7.96
CA THR A 20 -3.55 15.71 7.37
C THR A 20 -2.33 15.94 8.26
N ASP A 21 -2.48 15.83 9.58
CA ASP A 21 -1.46 16.09 10.58
C ASP A 21 -0.98 14.80 11.27
N GLY A 22 0.28 14.82 11.71
CA GLY A 22 0.87 13.69 12.43
C GLY A 22 0.14 13.36 13.74
N GLY A 23 -0.22 12.09 13.91
CA GLY A 23 -0.91 11.59 15.10
C GLY A 23 -2.43 11.55 14.99
N GLN A 24 -3.00 12.02 13.88
CA GLN A 24 -4.42 11.81 13.57
C GLN A 24 -4.70 10.39 13.11
N SER A 25 -5.97 9.98 13.22
CA SER A 25 -6.46 8.65 12.84
C SER A 25 -7.90 8.75 12.36
N ALA A 26 -8.26 7.90 11.40
CA ALA A 26 -9.61 7.76 10.87
C ALA A 26 -10.06 6.29 10.92
N GLU A 27 -11.36 6.06 11.09
CA GLU A 27 -11.97 4.73 11.06
C GLU A 27 -12.42 4.41 9.64
N ILE A 28 -11.89 3.33 9.07
CA ILE A 28 -12.20 2.92 7.68
C ILE A 28 -13.11 1.68 7.73
N PRO A 29 -14.26 1.68 7.02
CA PRO A 29 -15.11 0.49 6.90
C PRO A 29 -14.34 -0.71 6.36
N GLY A 30 -14.66 -1.91 6.84
CA GLY A 30 -14.00 -3.14 6.37
C GLY A 30 -14.18 -3.36 4.86
N PHE A 31 -13.09 -3.67 4.17
CA PHE A 31 -13.06 -4.01 2.74
C PHE A 31 -12.10 -5.18 2.47
N ASP A 32 -12.15 -5.76 1.27
CA ASP A 32 -11.28 -6.89 0.92
C ASP A 32 -9.83 -6.43 0.69
N ILE A 33 -8.96 -6.71 1.65
CA ILE A 33 -7.52 -6.41 1.61
C ILE A 33 -6.82 -7.10 0.43
N ARG A 34 -7.36 -8.21 -0.10
CA ARG A 34 -6.76 -8.86 -1.29
C ARG A 34 -6.76 -7.95 -2.51
N GLY A 35 -7.68 -6.99 -2.60
CA GLY A 35 -7.72 -6.00 -3.67
C GLY A 35 -6.49 -5.06 -3.68
N LEU A 36 -5.76 -4.97 -2.56
CA LEU A 36 -4.53 -4.19 -2.46
C LEU A 36 -3.29 -4.96 -2.95
N LEU A 37 -3.44 -6.23 -3.31
CA LEU A 37 -2.34 -7.09 -3.73
C LEU A 37 -2.35 -7.30 -5.26
N PRO A 38 -1.19 -7.60 -5.88
CA PRO A 38 -1.14 -7.97 -7.28
C PRO A 38 -1.94 -9.26 -7.56
N GLN A 39 -2.42 -9.40 -8.80
CA GLN A 39 -3.20 -10.58 -9.20
C GLN A 39 -2.39 -11.89 -9.13
N GLN A 40 -1.13 -11.87 -9.55
CA GLN A 40 -0.23 -13.03 -9.43
C GLN A 40 0.69 -12.87 -8.21
N MET A 41 0.35 -13.58 -7.14
CA MET A 41 1.09 -13.58 -5.88
C MET A 41 2.09 -14.74 -5.75
N ASP A 42 2.10 -15.68 -6.70
CA ASP A 42 3.00 -16.84 -6.73
C ASP A 42 4.42 -16.47 -7.19
N ARG A 43 4.57 -15.33 -7.87
CA ARG A 43 5.86 -14.78 -8.32
C ARG A 43 6.33 -13.68 -7.39
N PHE A 44 7.35 -13.96 -6.59
CA PHE A 44 7.92 -13.02 -5.63
C PHE A 44 9.41 -13.28 -5.39
N PHE A 45 10.08 -12.26 -4.88
CA PHE A 45 11.43 -12.36 -4.32
C PHE A 45 11.34 -12.49 -2.80
N ARG A 46 12.26 -13.25 -2.20
CA ARG A 46 12.30 -13.53 -0.76
C ARG A 46 13.71 -13.31 -0.23
N TYR A 47 13.86 -12.54 0.84
CA TYR A 47 15.15 -12.37 1.52
C TYR A 47 14.98 -11.98 2.99
N ASN A 48 15.97 -12.36 3.80
CA ASN A 48 16.08 -11.89 5.17
C ASN A 48 16.71 -10.50 5.17
N GLY A 49 16.09 -9.55 5.87
CA GLY A 49 16.53 -8.16 5.92
C GLY A 49 16.13 -7.49 7.23
N SER A 50 16.09 -6.16 7.21
CA SER A 50 15.77 -5.34 8.38
C SER A 50 14.46 -4.58 8.23
N LEU A 51 13.98 -4.01 9.33
CA LEU A 51 13.09 -2.85 9.28
C LEU A 51 13.75 -1.73 8.47
N THR A 52 12.94 -0.98 7.72
CA THR A 52 13.39 0.16 6.90
C THR A 52 13.37 1.48 7.67
N THR A 53 12.94 1.46 8.93
CA THR A 53 12.95 2.59 9.86
C THR A 53 13.70 2.20 11.14
N PRO A 54 14.28 3.17 11.87
CA PRO A 54 14.92 2.91 13.16
C PRO A 54 14.01 2.10 14.10
N PRO A 55 14.54 1.10 14.84
CA PRO A 55 15.96 0.79 15.02
C PRO A 55 16.58 -0.17 13.98
N CYS A 56 15.97 -0.35 12.80
CA CYS A 56 16.52 -1.12 11.67
C CYS A 56 16.86 -2.59 12.04
N LEU A 57 16.05 -3.23 12.89
CA LEU A 57 16.30 -4.60 13.36
C LEU A 57 16.28 -5.61 12.21
N GLN A 58 17.30 -6.47 12.16
CA GLN A 58 17.46 -7.54 11.15
C GLN A 58 16.62 -8.78 11.48
N THR A 59 15.31 -8.61 11.58
CA THR A 59 14.37 -9.67 11.97
C THR A 59 13.29 -9.92 10.91
N VAL A 60 13.35 -9.25 9.76
CA VAL A 60 12.29 -9.27 8.75
C VAL A 60 12.60 -10.29 7.66
N ASN A 61 11.62 -11.14 7.33
CA ASN A 61 11.65 -11.95 6.12
C ASN A 61 10.78 -11.29 5.04
N TRP A 62 11.41 -10.54 4.13
CA TRP A 62 10.75 -9.71 3.14
C TRP A 62 10.19 -10.52 1.97
N THR A 63 8.93 -10.27 1.62
CA THR A 63 8.32 -10.76 0.38
C THR A 63 8.05 -9.56 -0.53
N ILE A 64 8.65 -9.56 -1.71
CA ILE A 64 8.41 -8.53 -2.73
C ILE A 64 7.75 -9.20 -3.93
N PHE A 65 6.49 -8.85 -4.21
CA PHE A 65 5.79 -9.38 -5.38
C PHE A 65 6.43 -8.88 -6.68
N ASN A 66 6.51 -9.76 -7.67
CA ASN A 66 7.09 -9.43 -8.97
C ASN A 66 6.17 -8.55 -9.81
N GLN A 67 4.85 -8.69 -9.64
CA GLN A 67 3.87 -7.81 -10.28
C GLN A 67 3.57 -6.60 -9.39
N THR A 68 3.25 -5.48 -10.03
CA THR A 68 2.83 -4.25 -9.37
C THR A 68 1.31 -4.12 -9.36
N VAL A 69 0.80 -3.29 -8.45
CA VAL A 69 -0.57 -2.77 -8.52
C VAL A 69 -0.52 -1.43 -9.24
N LEU A 70 -1.48 -1.19 -10.13
CA LEU A 70 -1.63 0.09 -10.82
C LEU A 70 -2.65 0.96 -10.08
N LEU A 71 -2.26 2.22 -9.86
CA LEU A 71 -3.15 3.32 -9.48
C LEU A 71 -3.18 4.32 -10.64
N SER A 72 -4.29 5.04 -10.79
CA SER A 72 -4.36 6.11 -11.77
C SER A 72 -3.41 7.25 -11.42
N ALA A 73 -3.09 8.07 -12.41
CA ALA A 73 -2.27 9.26 -12.17
C ALA A 73 -2.93 10.24 -11.16
N LYS A 74 -4.27 10.25 -11.07
CA LYS A 74 -5.01 11.05 -10.07
C LYS A 74 -4.75 10.51 -8.66
N GLN A 75 -4.92 9.20 -8.47
CA GLN A 75 -4.73 8.53 -7.17
C GLN A 75 -3.27 8.55 -6.68
N VAL A 76 -2.29 8.55 -7.58
CA VAL A 76 -0.87 8.72 -7.19
C VAL A 76 -0.60 10.15 -6.71
N ARG A 77 -1.25 11.15 -7.31
CA ARG A 77 -1.07 12.57 -6.95
C ARG A 77 -1.87 13.00 -5.73
N SER A 78 -2.90 12.28 -5.32
CA SER A 78 -3.68 12.60 -4.11
C SER A 78 -2.90 12.34 -2.80
N GLN A 79 -1.59 12.08 -2.87
CA GLN A 79 -0.71 11.82 -1.73
C GLN A 79 0.18 13.02 -1.36
N SER A 80 -0.16 14.24 -1.80
CA SER A 80 0.64 15.46 -1.56
C SER A 80 -0.18 16.60 -1.02
#